data_AF-A0A2V1CDT2-F1
#
_entry.id   AF-A0A2V1CDT2-F1
#
_cell.length_a   1.000
_cell.length_b   1.000
_cell.length_c   1.000
_cell.angle_alpha   90.00
_cell.angle_beta   90.00
_cell.angle_gamma   90.00
#
_symmetry.space_group_name_H-M   'P 1'
#
loop_
_entity.id
_entity.type
_entity.pdbx_description
1 polymer ?
#
loop_
_entity_poly.entity_id
_entity_poly.type
_entity_poly.pdbx_seq_one_letter_code
_entity_poly.pdbx_strand_id
1 'polypeptide(L)'
;MASPAPTPTTTNSTSPALTATYTSPTNVPFTHSTPLPSLSSTSSTGTAQKTQYLSTLRQATSQMQEVINKELTARMEEDNARAAEGANGKGKVKGVDENKEEENYGEEVVDEED
;
A
#
# COMPACT_ATOMS: atom_id res chain seq x y z
N MET A 1 -54.20 -29.87 7.49
CA MET A 1 -52.87 -29.76 6.85
C MET A 1 -52.67 -28.29 6.48
N ALA A 2 -52.10 -27.48 7.37
CA ALA A 2 -51.86 -26.06 7.13
C ALA A 2 -50.49 -25.89 6.45
N SER A 3 -50.45 -25.13 5.35
CA SER A 3 -49.23 -24.82 4.62
C SER A 3 -48.25 -24.02 5.49
N PRO A 4 -46.93 -24.28 5.45
CA PRO A 4 -45.94 -23.46 6.13
C PRO A 4 -45.74 -22.11 5.42
N ALA A 5 -45.58 -21.05 6.21
CA ALA A 5 -45.32 -19.68 5.79
C ALA A 5 -43.98 -19.55 5.02
N PRO A 6 -43.84 -18.57 4.10
CA PRO A 6 -42.56 -18.29 3.45
C PRO A 6 -41.55 -17.76 4.47
N THR A 7 -40.38 -18.38 4.53
CA THR A 7 -39.24 -17.91 5.32
C THR A 7 -38.70 -16.59 4.74
N PRO A 8 -38.20 -15.66 5.58
CA PRO A 8 -37.50 -14.48 5.09
C PRO A 8 -36.19 -14.91 4.43
N THR A 9 -36.06 -14.69 3.13
CA THR A 9 -34.77 -14.74 2.43
C THR A 9 -33.93 -13.57 2.94
N THR A 10 -33.08 -13.82 3.94
CA THR A 10 -32.03 -12.89 4.35
C THR A 10 -30.96 -12.88 3.25
N THR A 11 -31.13 -12.02 2.26
CA THR A 11 -30.09 -11.69 1.30
C THR A 11 -29.01 -10.92 2.06
N ASN A 12 -28.01 -11.62 2.59
CA ASN A 12 -26.81 -11.01 3.18
C ASN A 12 -26.08 -10.22 2.08
N SER A 13 -26.33 -8.92 2.01
CA SER A 13 -25.59 -7.98 1.16
C SER A 13 -24.27 -7.62 1.82
N THR A 14 -23.28 -8.52 1.76
CA THR A 14 -21.89 -8.17 2.08
C THR A 14 -21.40 -7.12 1.09
N SER A 15 -21.14 -5.91 1.58
CA SER A 15 -20.57 -4.84 0.75
C SER A 15 -19.14 -5.22 0.37
N PRO A 16 -18.74 -5.08 -0.90
CA PRO A 16 -17.38 -5.38 -1.33
C PRO A 16 -16.39 -4.41 -0.66
N ALA A 17 -15.14 -4.82 -0.53
CA ALA A 17 -14.06 -3.98 -0.03
C ALA A 17 -12.81 -4.15 -0.90
N LEU A 18 -12.07 -3.08 -1.11
CA LEU A 18 -10.73 -3.11 -1.67
C LEU A 18 -9.75 -3.39 -0.53
N THR A 19 -8.97 -4.45 -0.64
CA THR A 19 -8.05 -4.88 0.42
C THR A 19 -6.64 -5.05 -0.11
N ALA A 20 -5.64 -4.63 0.66
CA ALA A 20 -4.24 -4.89 0.40
C ALA A 20 -3.57 -5.37 1.70
N THR A 21 -2.74 -6.40 1.57
CA THR A 21 -1.98 -6.98 2.70
C THR A 21 -0.51 -7.01 2.32
N TYR A 22 0.31 -6.46 3.21
CA TYR A 22 1.76 -6.50 3.11
C TYR A 22 2.34 -7.41 4.17
N THR A 23 3.32 -8.20 3.78
CA THR A 23 4.06 -9.10 4.66
C THR A 23 5.55 -9.02 4.35
N SER A 24 6.38 -8.99 5.38
CA SER A 24 7.84 -8.99 5.27
C SER A 24 8.46 -9.90 6.33
N PRO A 25 9.64 -10.49 6.08
CA PRO A 25 10.40 -11.23 7.09
C PRO A 25 10.91 -10.34 8.23
N THR A 26 11.19 -9.06 7.95
CA THR A 26 11.85 -8.12 8.88
C THR A 26 10.91 -7.05 9.42
N ASN A 27 9.87 -6.72 8.65
CA ASN A 27 8.92 -5.66 8.99
C ASN A 27 7.55 -6.22 9.40
N VAL A 28 6.89 -5.52 10.33
CA VAL A 28 5.55 -5.90 10.82
C VAL A 28 4.55 -5.84 9.65
N PRO A 29 3.72 -6.89 9.47
CA PRO A 29 2.72 -6.91 8.42
C PRO A 29 1.64 -5.86 8.65
N PHE A 30 1.06 -5.34 7.57
CA PHE A 30 -0.09 -4.44 7.65
C PHE A 30 -1.14 -4.80 6.62
N THR A 31 -2.39 -4.48 6.96
CA THR A 31 -3.53 -4.69 6.08
C THR A 31 -4.31 -3.39 6.00
N HIS A 32 -4.63 -2.97 4.77
CA HIS A 32 -5.53 -1.86 4.52
C HIS A 32 -6.81 -2.37 3.86
N SER A 33 -7.95 -1.84 4.29
CA SER A 33 -9.27 -2.22 3.78
C SER A 33 -10.12 -0.98 3.60
N THR A 34 -10.56 -0.74 2.37
CA THR A 34 -11.45 0.35 2.01
C THR A 34 -12.79 -0.23 1.56
N PRO A 35 -13.90 0.02 2.30
CA PRO A 35 -15.21 -0.45 1.90
C PRO A 35 -15.66 0.23 0.60
N LEU A 36 -16.30 -0.54 -0.27
CA LEU A 36 -16.87 -0.08 -1.53
C LEU A 36 -18.40 -0.13 -1.47
N PRO A 37 -19.08 0.73 -2.24
CA PRO A 37 -20.54 0.72 -2.30
C PRO A 37 -21.06 -0.62 -2.84
N SER A 38 -22.14 -1.13 -2.24
CA SER A 38 -22.79 -2.35 -2.70
C SER A 38 -23.51 -2.13 -4.02
N LEU A 39 -23.37 -3.06 -4.95
CA LEU A 39 -24.09 -3.08 -6.22
C LEU A 39 -25.36 -3.94 -6.06
N SER A 40 -26.52 -3.31 -5.94
CA SER A 40 -27.80 -4.01 -5.97
C SER A 40 -28.04 -4.59 -7.38
N SER A 41 -28.30 -5.90 -7.47
CA SER A 41 -28.49 -6.61 -8.75
C SER A 41 -29.84 -6.35 -9.42
N THR A 42 -30.73 -5.57 -8.81
CA THR A 42 -32.13 -5.45 -9.21
C THR A 42 -32.41 -4.15 -9.99
N SER A 43 -32.22 -4.24 -11.31
CA SER A 43 -32.88 -3.49 -12.41
C SER A 43 -32.81 -1.95 -12.53
N SER A 44 -32.73 -1.49 -13.78
CA SER A 44 -32.94 -0.13 -14.34
C SER A 44 -31.95 1.00 -14.00
N THR A 45 -31.33 1.04 -12.82
CA THR A 45 -30.32 2.05 -12.44
C THR A 45 -28.87 1.57 -12.60
N GLY A 46 -28.69 0.44 -13.30
CA GLY A 46 -27.43 -0.30 -13.32
C GLY A 46 -26.25 0.47 -13.89
N THR A 47 -26.45 1.39 -14.84
CA THR A 47 -25.35 2.22 -15.39
C THR A 47 -24.89 3.28 -14.40
N ALA A 48 -25.81 4.02 -13.77
CA ALA A 48 -25.46 5.03 -12.76
C ALA A 48 -24.78 4.41 -11.54
N GLN A 49 -25.29 3.29 -11.03
CA GLN A 49 -24.67 2.56 -9.92
C GLN A 49 -23.30 2.00 -10.28
N LYS A 50 -23.12 1.47 -11.50
CA LYS A 50 -21.79 1.03 -11.99
C LYS A 50 -20.82 2.20 -12.12
N THR A 51 -21.25 3.35 -12.65
CA THR A 51 -20.40 4.53 -12.76
C THR A 51 -19.98 5.03 -11.36
N GLN A 52 -20.92 5.10 -10.41
CA GLN A 52 -20.61 5.47 -9.02
C GLN A 52 -19.64 4.48 -8.37
N TYR A 53 -19.88 3.17 -8.55
CA TYR A 53 -19.01 2.12 -8.03
C TYR A 53 -17.59 2.23 -8.60
N LEU A 54 -17.46 2.38 -9.92
CA LEU A 54 -16.15 2.50 -10.58
C LEU A 54 -15.43 3.79 -10.20
N SER A 55 -16.17 4.91 -10.06
CA SER A 55 -15.61 6.17 -9.57
C SER A 55 -15.07 6.01 -8.14
N THR A 56 -15.87 5.39 -7.26
CA THR A 56 -15.47 5.15 -5.87
C THR A 56 -14.29 4.19 -5.78
N LEU A 57 -14.29 3.14 -6.59
CA LEU A 57 -13.18 2.19 -6.69
C LEU A 57 -11.89 2.86 -7.14
N ARG A 58 -11.94 3.71 -8.18
CA ARG A 58 -10.76 4.46 -8.64
C ARG A 58 -10.20 5.36 -7.55
N GLN A 59 -11.07 6.10 -6.86
CA GLN A 59 -10.67 6.96 -5.76
C GLN A 59 -10.06 6.15 -4.60
N ALA A 60 -10.71 5.06 -4.20
CA ALA A 60 -10.21 4.15 -3.17
C ALA A 60 -8.84 3.57 -3.55
N THR A 61 -8.62 3.21 -4.81
CA THR A 61 -7.32 2.72 -5.29
C THR A 61 -6.24 3.80 -5.21
N SER A 62 -6.52 5.04 -5.60
CA SER A 62 -5.55 6.14 -5.49
C SER A 62 -5.18 6.44 -4.03
N GLN A 63 -6.17 6.44 -3.13
CA GLN A 63 -5.92 6.63 -1.70
C GLN A 63 -5.12 5.47 -1.10
N MET A 64 -5.49 4.24 -1.43
CA MET A 64 -4.76 3.03 -1.02
C MET A 64 -3.30 3.10 -1.47
N GLN A 65 -3.04 3.54 -2.71
CA GLN A 65 -1.69 3.69 -3.24
C GLN A 65 -0.89 4.71 -2.42
N GLU A 66 -1.47 5.86 -2.11
CA GLU A 66 -0.82 6.89 -1.30
C GLU A 66 -0.47 6.37 0.11
N VAL A 67 -1.41 5.67 0.75
CA VAL A 67 -1.20 5.05 2.06
C VAL A 67 -0.07 4.02 2.00
N ILE A 68 -0.10 3.11 1.03
CA ILE A 68 0.92 2.07 0.86
C ILE A 68 2.30 2.71 0.62
N ASN A 69 2.38 3.70 -0.26
CA ASN A 69 3.65 4.38 -0.54
C ASN A 69 4.22 5.02 0.72
N LYS A 70 3.40 5.74 1.48
CA LYS A 70 3.82 6.36 2.75
C LYS A 70 4.32 5.31 3.76
N GLU A 71 3.57 4.23 3.91
CA GLU A 71 3.88 3.12 4.81
C GLU A 71 5.18 2.39 4.41
N LEU A 72 5.43 2.20 3.12
CA LEU A 72 6.66 1.59 2.63
C LEU A 72 7.86 2.53 2.75
N THR A 73 7.69 3.82 2.46
CA THR A 73 8.75 4.83 2.63
C THR A 73 9.18 4.93 4.08
N ALA A 74 8.25 5.01 5.03
CA ALA A 74 8.58 5.02 6.45
C ALA A 74 9.38 3.77 6.87
N ARG A 75 9.00 2.59 6.38
CA ARG A 75 9.73 1.34 6.66
C ARG A 75 11.12 1.30 6.02
N MET A 76 11.31 1.88 4.83
CA MET A 76 12.64 2.00 4.21
C MET A 76 13.55 2.90 5.05
N GLU A 77 13.03 4.00 5.59
CA GLU A 77 13.79 4.88 6.49
C GLU A 77 14.17 4.17 7.79
N GLU A 78 13.23 3.42 8.39
CA GLU A 78 13.49 2.58 9.56
C GLU A 78 14.55 1.49 9.28
N ASP A 79 14.46 0.84 8.13
CA ASP A 79 15.42 -0.19 7.73
C ASP A 79 16.81 0.39 7.44
N ASN A 80 16.89 1.58 6.82
CA ASN A 80 18.15 2.29 6.61
C ASN A 80 18.80 2.68 7.95
N ALA A 81 18.03 3.22 8.90
CA ALA A 81 18.53 3.54 10.23
C ALA A 81 19.06 2.28 10.96
N ARG A 82 18.32 1.18 10.89
CA ARG A 82 18.72 -0.11 11.48
C ARG A 82 20.00 -0.67 10.84
N ALA A 83 20.15 -0.52 9.52
CA ALA A 83 21.36 -0.93 8.81
C ALA A 83 22.57 -0.08 9.22
N ALA A 84 22.40 1.23 9.40
CA ALA A 84 23.45 2.13 9.88
C ALA A 84 23.86 1.81 11.33
N GLU A 85 22.91 1.49 12.21
CA GLU A 85 23.20 1.04 13.58
C GLU A 85 23.91 -0.32 13.61
N GLY A 86 23.49 -1.26 12.76
CA GLY A 86 24.10 -2.58 12.63
C GLY A 86 25.53 -2.57 12.05
N ALA A 87 25.86 -1.55 11.24
CA ALA A 87 27.20 -1.38 10.67
C ALA A 87 28.29 -1.07 11.72
N ASN A 88 27.90 -0.61 12.93
CA ASN A 88 28.83 -0.49 14.07
C ASN A 88 29.16 -1.85 14.74
N GLY A 89 28.50 -2.94 14.33
CA GLY A 89 28.64 -4.26 14.93
C GLY A 89 28.76 -5.38 13.90
N LYS A 90 29.93 -5.50 13.26
CA LYS A 90 30.35 -6.62 12.38
C LYS A 90 29.62 -6.72 11.04
N GLY A 91 30.25 -6.17 10.01
CA GLY A 91 30.04 -6.60 8.63
C GLY A 91 29.69 -5.43 7.73
N LYS A 92 30.72 -4.87 7.12
CA LYS A 92 30.67 -3.85 6.07
C LYS A 92 29.86 -4.38 4.88
N VAL A 93 28.53 -4.29 4.91
CA VAL A 93 27.77 -4.17 3.68
C VAL A 93 28.04 -2.76 3.20
N LYS A 94 28.53 -2.67 1.96
CA LYS A 94 29.07 -1.50 1.27
C LYS A 94 27.96 -0.46 1.03
N GLY A 95 27.43 0.10 2.13
CA GLY A 95 26.68 1.34 2.14
C GLY A 95 27.68 2.44 1.81
N VAL A 96 27.38 3.13 0.72
CA VAL A 96 28.00 4.40 0.38
C VAL A 96 27.81 5.30 1.60
N ASP A 97 28.92 5.82 2.11
CA ASP A 97 28.91 6.81 3.18
C ASP A 97 28.37 8.10 2.56
N GLU A 98 27.05 8.32 2.65
CA GLU A 98 26.33 9.45 2.06
C GLU A 98 27.00 10.79 2.44
N ASN A 99 27.52 10.89 3.67
CA ASN A 99 28.25 12.07 4.14
C ASN A 99 29.61 12.27 3.44
N LYS A 100 30.20 11.21 2.90
CA LYS A 100 31.46 11.25 2.13
C LYS A 100 31.22 11.45 0.63
N GLU A 101 30.03 11.14 0.13
CA GLU A 101 29.61 11.44 -1.25
C GLU A 101 29.22 12.92 -1.41
N GLU A 102 28.64 13.55 -0.38
CA GLU A 102 28.31 14.99 -0.39
C GLU A 102 29.56 15.90 -0.42
N GLU A 103 30.66 15.52 0.25
CA GLU A 103 31.90 16.31 0.24
C GLU A 103 32.70 16.23 -1.07
N ASN A 104 32.35 15.30 -1.97
CA ASN A 104 33.00 15.16 -3.29
C ASN A 104 32.19 15.80 -4.43
N TYR A 105 31.04 16.42 -4.13
CA TYR A 105 30.12 16.98 -5.14
C TYR A 105 30.47 18.43 -5.56
N GLY A 106 31.77 18.75 -5.65
CA GLY A 106 32.21 20.12 -5.94
C GLY A 106 33.66 20.31 -6.40
N GLU A 107 34.45 19.24 -6.53
CA GLU A 107 35.80 19.33 -7.09
C GLU A 107 35.87 18.37 -8.29
N GLU A 108 35.82 18.94 -9.50
CA GLU A 108 36.11 18.20 -10.73
C GLU A 108 37.56 17.67 -10.57
N VAL A 109 37.73 16.37 -10.32
CA VAL A 109 39.05 15.73 -10.37
C VAL A 109 39.47 15.69 -11.84
N VAL A 110 39.98 16.81 -12.32
CA VAL A 110 40.70 16.88 -13.59
C VAL A 110 42.02 16.16 -13.35
N ASP A 111 42.09 14.89 -13.74
CA ASP A 111 43.37 14.18 -13.88
C ASP A 111 44.16 14.85 -15.03
N GLU A 112 44.92 15.90 -14.71
CA GLU A 112 45.98 16.42 -15.57
C GLU A 112 47.22 15.52 -15.40
N GLU A 113 47.32 14.48 -16.24
CA GLU A 113 48.56 13.73 -16.45
C GLU A 113 49.46 14.47 -17.46
N ASP A 114 50.59 15.00 -16.99
CA ASP A 114 51.77 15.46 -17.75
C ASP A 114 52.52 14.30 -18.42
#